data_AF-A0A3C1IEY0-F1
#
_entry.id   AF-A0A3C1IEY0-F1
#
_cell.length_a   1.000
_cell.length_b   1.000
_cell.length_c   1.000
_cell.angle_alpha   90.00
_cell.angle_beta   90.00
_cell.angle_gamma   90.00
#
_symmetry.space_group_name_H-M   'P 1'
#
loop_
_entity.id
_entity.type
_entity.pdbx_description
1 polymer ?
#
loop_
_entity_poly.entity_id
_entity_poly.type
_entity_poly.pdbx_seq_one_letter_code
_entity_poly.pdbx_strand_id
1 'polypeptide(L)' 'YVSCNPVTFARDAAVLIAAGFTLDWVQVVDQFRWSAHVELAAQFSTPA' A
#
# COMPACT_ATOMS: atom_id res chain seq x y z
N TYR A 1 5.35 -3.27 -1.58
CA TYR A 1 5.28 -2.26 -0.49
C TYR A 1 4.46 -2.87 0.63
N VAL A 2 4.90 -2.80 1.89
CA VAL A 2 4.11 -3.22 3.06
C VAL A 2 4.00 -2.04 4.03
N SER A 3 2.83 -1.80 4.61
CA SER A 3 2.59 -0.68 5.53
C SER A 3 1.65 -1.06 6.67
N CYS A 4 1.90 -0.48 7.85
CA CYS A 4 1.00 -0.54 9.00
C CYS A 4 0.06 0.68 9.11
N ASN A 5 0.16 1.64 8.18
CA ASN A 5 -0.60 2.87 8.23
C ASN A 5 -1.15 3.23 6.83
N PRO A 6 -2.47 3.16 6.62
CA PRO A 6 -3.09 3.41 5.32
C PRO A 6 -2.94 4.86 4.84
N VAL A 7 -2.80 5.84 5.75
CA VAL A 7 -2.68 7.26 5.39
C VAL A 7 -1.31 7.54 4.78
N THR A 8 -0.24 7.09 5.43
CA THR A 8 1.12 7.27 4.89
C THR A 8 1.36 6.39 3.67
N PHE A 9 0.75 5.19 3.62
CA PHE A 9 0.75 4.38 2.40
C PHE A 9 0.13 5.14 1.21
N ALA A 10 -1.04 5.74 1.38
CA ALA A 10 -1.72 6.47 0.30
C ALA A 10 -0.88 7.64 -0.21
N ARG A 11 -0.22 8.39 0.68
CA ARG A 11 0.71 9.46 0.32
C ARG A 11 1.87 8.92 -0.53
N ASP A 12 2.51 7.85 -0.08
CA ASP A 12 3.68 7.30 -0.76
C ASP A 12 3.29 6.63 -2.09
N ALA A 13 2.14 5.95 -2.14
CA ALA A 13 1.58 5.37 -3.35
C ALA A 13 1.30 6.44 -4.41
N ALA A 14 0.77 7.61 -4.03
CA ALA A 14 0.58 8.72 -4.94
C ALA A 14 1.90 9.23 -5.55
N VAL A 15 2.98 9.26 -4.76
CA VAL A 15 4.32 9.62 -5.27
C VAL A 15 4.83 8.59 -6.28
N LEU A 16 4.67 7.30 -5.99
CA LEU A 16 5.09 6.22 -6.91
C LEU A 16 4.28 6.24 -8.22
N ILE A 17 2.97 6.47 -8.13
CA ILE A 17 2.09 6.59 -9.31
C ILE A 17 2.48 7.82 -10.14
N ALA A 18 2.75 8.96 -9.50
CA ALA A 18 3.24 10.15 -10.20
C ALA A 18 4.60 9.92 -10.88
N ALA A 19 5.43 9.02 -10.35
CA ALA A 19 6.70 8.60 -10.95
C ALA A 19 6.55 7.54 -12.06
N GLY A 20 5.31 7.15 -12.42
CA GLY A 20 5.02 6.24 -13.52
C GLY A 20 4.87 4.77 -13.13
N PHE A 21 4.95 4.41 -11.85
CA PHE A 21 4.62 3.06 -11.41
C PHE A 21 3.12 2.80 -11.48
N THR A 22 2.73 1.57 -11.80
CA THR A 22 1.34 1.13 -11.72
C THR A 22 1.11 0.42 -10.39
N LEU A 23 0.06 0.80 -9.67
CA LEU A 23 -0.41 0.07 -8.49
C LEU A 23 -1.31 -1.08 -8.95
N ASP A 24 -0.80 -2.31 -8.91
CA ASP A 24 -1.49 -3.47 -9.47
C ASP A 24 -2.58 -4.01 -8.53
N TRP A 25 -2.26 -4.11 -7.24
CA TRP A 25 -3.20 -4.52 -6.20
C TRP A 25 -2.79 -4.04 -4.82
N VAL A 26 -3.77 -3.99 -3.93
CA VAL A 26 -3.61 -3.79 -2.49
C VAL A 26 -4.36 -4.88 -1.75
N GLN A 27 -3.69 -5.54 -0.82
CA GLN A 27 -4.25 -6.54 0.08
C GLN A 27 -4.21 -6.00 1.51
N VAL A 28 -5.38 -5.91 2.13
CA VAL A 28 -5.52 -5.60 3.55
C VAL A 28 -5.30 -6.88 4.35
N VAL A 29 -4.52 -6.79 5.43
CA VAL A 29 -4.18 -7.91 6.32
C VAL A 29 -4.52 -7.54 7.76
N ASP A 30 -5.49 -8.27 8.32
CA ASP A 30 -5.83 -8.19 9.75
C ASP A 30 -4.80 -8.98 10.59
N GLN A 31 -3.58 -8.45 10.69
CA GLN A 31 -2.49 -9.05 11.46
C GLN A 31 -2.78 -9.00 12.97
N PHE A 32 -3.44 -7.94 13.43
CA PHE A 32 -3.69 -7.66 14.84
C PHE A 32 -5.19 -7.72 15.13
N ARG A 33 -5.71 -8.95 15.19
CA ARG A 33 -7.12 -9.19 15.49
C ARG A 33 -7.58 -8.46 16.75
N TRP A 34 -8.80 -7.92 16.68
CA TRP A 34 -9.43 -7.14 17.75
C TRP A 34 -8.75 -5.79 18.07
N SER A 35 -7.86 -5.32 17.19
CA SER A 35 -7.32 -3.96 17.18
C SER A 35 -7.91 -3.16 16.02
N ALA A 36 -7.82 -1.83 16.11
CA ALA A 36 -8.07 -0.95 14.97
C ALA A 36 -6.87 -0.85 14.01
N HIS A 37 -5.70 -1.39 14.38
CA HIS A 37 -4.53 -1.41 13.52
C HIS A 37 -4.72 -2.36 12.33
N VAL A 38 -4.25 -1.93 11.16
CA VAL A 38 -4.34 -2.70 9.93
C VAL A 38 -3.02 -2.68 9.20
N GLU A 39 -2.59 -3.86 8.75
CA GLU A 39 -1.45 -4.00 7.85
C GLU A 39 -1.95 -4.09 6.41
N LEU A 40 -1.15 -3.65 5.46
CA LEU A 40 -1.46 -3.75 4.04
C LEU A 40 -0.21 -4.08 3.24
N ALA A 41 -0.39 -4.91 2.22
CA ALA A 41 0.61 -5.19 1.21
C ALA A 41 0.11 -4.67 -0.13
N ALA A 42 1.01 -4.16 -0.96
CA ALA A 42 0.70 -3.67 -2.29
C ALA A 42 1.81 -4.04 -3.27
N GLN A 43 1.41 -4.41 -4.49
CA GLN A 43 2.32 -4.59 -5.61
C GLN A 43 2.33 -3.34 -6.48
N PHE A 44 3.53 -2.92 -6.84
CA PHE A 44 3.76 -1.92 -7.87
C PHE A 44 4.57 -2.55 -8.99
N SER A 45 4.18 -2.28 -10.23
CA SER A 45 4.93 -2.65 -11.44
C SER A 45 5.56 -1.40 -12.05
N THR A 46 6.75 -1.57 -12.64
CA THR A 46 7.43 -0.50 -13.38
C THR A 46 6.67 -0.20 -14.68
N PRO A 47 6.70 1.04 -15.16
CA PRO A 47 6.18 1.36 -16.49
C PRO A 47 6.92 0.54 -17.56
N ALA A 48 6.19 0.15 -18.62
CA ALA A 48 6.76 -0.52 -19.79
C ALA A 48 7.61 0.44 -20.64
#